data_AF-A0A2E9VY19-F1
#
_entry.id   AF-A0A2E9VY19-F1
#
_cell.length_a   1.000
_cell.length_b   1.000
_cell.length_c   1.000
_cell.angle_alpha   90.00
_cell.angle_beta   90.00
_cell.angle_gamma   90.00
#
_symmetry.space_group_name_H-M   'P 1'
#
loop_
_entity.id
_entity.type
_entity.pdbx_description
1 polymer ?
#
loop_
_entity_poly.entity_id
_entity_poly.type
_entity_poly.pdbx_seq_one_letter_code
_entity_poly.pdbx_strand_id
1 'polypeptide(L)' 'MKCLNCKKTVTSENYEKFQPFCSARCKSLDLADWLTEANKISHPVDIDSSDNF' A
#
# COMPACT_ATOMS: atom_id res chain seq x y z
N MET A 1 10.72 2.71 8.94
CA MET A 1 9.52 2.89 8.07
C MET A 1 8.29 2.24 8.71
N LYS A 2 7.07 2.60 8.26
CA LYS A 2 5.81 1.95 8.69
C LYS A 2 5.32 0.97 7.63
N CYS A 3 4.84 -0.21 8.05
CA CYS A 3 4.27 -1.21 7.16
C CYS A 3 3.02 -0.67 6.46
N LEU A 4 2.93 -0.85 5.13
CA LEU A 4 1.81 -0.29 4.36
C LEU A 4 0.46 -0.92 4.71
N ASN A 5 0.44 -2.21 5.03
CA ASN A 5 -0.78 -2.94 5.40
C ASN A 5 -1.25 -2.64 6.84
N CYS A 6 -0.43 -2.92 7.87
CA CYS A 6 -0.88 -2.85 9.28
C CYS A 6 -0.32 -1.67 10.08
N LYS A 7 0.47 -0.78 9.46
CA LYS A 7 1.09 0.41 10.08
C LYS A 7 2.05 0.14 11.25
N LYS A 8 2.41 -1.12 11.53
CA LYS A 8 3.49 -1.45 12.48
C LYS A 8 4.85 -0.96 11.98
N THR A 9 5.77 -0.66 12.88
CA THR A 9 7.15 -0.32 12.52
C THR A 9 7.83 -1.55 11.91
N VAL A 10 8.46 -1.39 10.75
CA VAL A 10 9.27 -2.45 10.12
C VAL A 10 10.64 -2.49 10.81
N THR A 11 11.01 -3.65 11.34
CA THR A 11 12.33 -3.90 11.96
C THR A 11 13.39 -4.13 10.88
N SER A 12 14.67 -3.90 11.19
CA SER A 12 15.76 -4.09 10.22
C SER A 12 15.82 -5.51 9.66
N GLU A 13 15.59 -6.53 10.48
CA GLU A 13 15.56 -7.93 10.04
C GLU A 13 14.44 -8.21 9.02
N ASN A 14 13.24 -7.67 9.26
CA ASN A 14 12.11 -7.85 8.35
C ASN A 14 12.20 -6.93 7.13
N TYR A 15 12.96 -5.83 7.24
CA TYR A 15 13.17 -4.90 6.16
C TYR A 15 13.71 -5.66 4.95
N GLU A 16 14.88 -6.29 5.05
CA GLU A 16 15.54 -6.97 3.91
C GLU A 16 14.68 -8.02 3.21
N LYS A 17 13.76 -8.69 3.94
CA LYS A 17 12.95 -9.80 3.42
C LYS A 17 11.57 -9.40 2.91
N PHE A 18 10.94 -8.42 3.56
CA PHE A 18 9.50 -8.17 3.39
C PHE A 18 9.15 -6.72 3.08
N GLN A 19 10.12 -5.84 2.90
CA GLN A 19 9.89 -4.45 2.51
C GLN A 19 8.84 -4.29 1.39
N PRO A 20 7.91 -3.31 1.50
CA PRO A 20 7.75 -2.34 2.58
C PRO A 20 6.94 -2.85 3.80
N PHE A 21 6.73 -4.16 3.93
CA PHE A 21 5.88 -4.79 4.94
C PHE A 21 6.66 -5.31 6.16
N CYS A 22 5.98 -5.48 7.29
CA CYS A 22 6.61 -6.00 8.50
C CYS A 22 6.70 -7.54 8.55
N SER A 23 6.08 -8.25 7.59
CA SER A 23 6.04 -9.72 7.57
C SER A 23 5.50 -10.24 6.22
N ALA A 24 5.76 -11.52 5.93
CA ALA A 24 5.17 -12.24 4.79
C ALA A 24 3.63 -12.20 4.77
N ARG A 25 2.98 -12.25 5.95
CA ARG A 25 1.53 -12.13 6.07
C ARG A 25 1.02 -10.80 5.51
N CYS A 26 1.63 -9.69 5.90
CA CYS A 26 1.21 -8.36 5.42
C CYS A 26 1.44 -8.18 3.92
N LYS A 27 2.51 -8.74 3.37
CA LYS A 27 2.74 -8.78 1.92
C LYS A 27 1.65 -9.57 1.18
N SER A 28 1.22 -10.70 1.75
CA SER A 28 0.20 -11.55 1.13
C SER A 28 -1.20 -10.93 1.22
N LEU A 29 -1.52 -10.24 2.32
CA LEU A 29 -2.78 -9.50 2.46
C LEU A 29 -2.88 -8.35 1.46
N ASP A 30 -1.79 -7.58 1.29
CA ASP A 30 -1.74 -6.54 0.27
C ASP A 30 -2.02 -7.11 -1.12
N LEU A 31 -1.38 -8.24 -1.47
CA LEU A 31 -1.65 -8.94 -2.73
C LEU A 31 -3.12 -9.39 -2.86
N ALA A 32 -3.73 -9.88 -1.77
CA ALA A 32 -5.14 -10.25 -1.79
C ALA A 32 -6.02 -9.02 -2.07
N ASP A 33 -5.74 -7.87 -1.44
CA ASP A 33 -6.45 -6.63 -1.68
C ASP A 33 -6.34 -6.15 -3.13
N TRP A 34 -5.19 -6.37 -3.78
CA TRP A 34 -5.02 -6.15 -5.22
C TRP A 34 -5.92 -7.06 -6.06
N LEU A 35 -5.92 -8.36 -5.77
CA LEU A 35 -6.71 -9.34 -6.52
C LEU A 35 -8.21 -9.13 -6.39
N THR A 36 -8.67 -8.59 -5.25
CA THR A 36 -10.09 -8.32 -4.99
C THR A 36 -10.50 -6.88 -5.27
N GLU A 37 -9.58 -6.05 -5.79
CA GLU A 37 -9.80 -4.61 -5.99
C GLU A 37 -10.31 -3.90 -4.72
N ALA A 38 -9.81 -4.27 -3.54
CA ALA A 38 -10.27 -3.70 -2.28
C ALA A 38 -9.82 -2.24 -2.10
N ASN A 39 -8.66 -1.89 -2.66
CA ASN A 39 -8.13 -0.53 -2.63
C ASN A 39 -8.70 0.30 -3.80
N LYS A 40 -9.76 1.07 -3.54
CA LYS A 40 -10.45 1.92 -4.53
C LYS A 40 -10.24 3.41 -4.25
N ILE A 41 -10.06 4.20 -5.30
CA ILE A 41 -10.09 5.66 -5.21
C ILE A 41 -11.57 6.07 -5.14
N SER A 42 -11.94 6.86 -4.14
CA SER A 42 -13.34 7.16 -3.83
C SER A 42 -14.05 8.04 -4.85
N HIS A 43 -13.31 8.80 -5.64
CA HIS A 43 -13.84 9.71 -6.65
C HIS A 43 -13.08 9.58 -7.97
N PRO A 44 -13.75 9.75 -9.12
CA PRO A 44 -13.08 9.97 -10.39
C PRO A 44 -12.21 11.23 -10.30
N VAL A 45 -11.12 11.26 -11.07
CA VAL A 45 -10.38 12.51 -11.26
C VAL A 45 -11.26 13.43 -12.09
N ASP A 46 -11.59 14.61 -11.56
CA ASP A 46 -12.25 15.66 -12.33
C ASP A 46 -11.25 16.19 -13.37
N ILE A 47 -11.43 15.79 -14.63
CA ILE A 47 -10.54 16.13 -15.76
C ILE A 47 -10.60 17.65 -16.08
N ASP A 48 -11.60 18.35 -15.56
CA ASP A 48 -11.89 19.75 -15.88
C ASP A 48 -11.16 20.77 -14.97
N SER A 49 -10.49 20.33 -13.89
CA SER A 49 -9.53 21.18 -13.18
C SER A 49 -8.17 21.09 -13.87
N SER A 50 -8.05 21.77 -15.01
CA SER A 50 -6.78 22.03 -15.66
C SER A 50 -5.84 22.74 -14.68
N ASP A 51 -4.85 22.02 -14.13
CA ASP A 51 -3.66 22.65 -13.60
C ASP A 51 -2.95 23.34 -14.77
N ASN A 52 -3.12 24.66 -14.80
CA ASN A 52 -2.41 25.60 -15.64
C ASN A 52 -0.91 25.48 -15.29
N PHE A 53 -0.13 24.81 -16.12
CA PHE A 53 1.33 24.79 -16.04
C PHE A 53 1.93 25.94 -16.84
#